data_AF-A0A4V6I6E5-F1
#
_entry.id   AF-A0A4V6I6E5-F1
#
_cell.length_a   1.000
_cell.length_b   1.000
_cell.length_c   1.000
_cell.angle_alpha   90.00
_cell.angle_beta   90.00
_cell.angle_gamma   90.00
#
_symmetry.space_group_name_H-M   'P 1'
#
loop_
_entity.id
_entity.type
_entity.pdbx_description
1 polymer ?
#
loop_
_entity_poly.entity_id
_entity_poly.type
_entity_poly.pdbx_seq_one_letter_code
_entity_poly.pdbx_strand_id
1 'polypeptide(L)'
;MKKIGLVGYCLLAVFIVGCGSKFYFNPPKDEVKGRVSYTRSINSPIVFITRNGATLKNRRFITKNGEIPEVFLPKNARYLNESEEYYLATNNFKELILIHKETKEIRSLPFDFNPVSASMRDNLIALVFDNNTLSIFDIQTNKSLYKLENPPAPTNDTLIASPYFLGDIIILPTLDGKLAIVDKINMKMVRNIVVNGDKYFNNVIFLEAIDNRMVAATPKRVISVSPSVINTFEANIKDILFVGDRIFLFTSEGEVILTDRDLNETKRIKFPFAHFTGANHGQKISVLETRGYMINIADDLSEHEIIKIPGKIKKPVFSANRKIFVNDSYFQIK
;
A
#
# COMPACT_ATOMS: atom_id res chain seq x y z
N MET A 1 1.52 64.66 -55.04
CA MET A 1 0.61 64.59 -53.87
C MET A 1 0.11 63.15 -53.72
N LYS A 2 0.33 62.54 -52.53
CA LYS A 2 -0.48 61.51 -51.83
C LYS A 2 -0.92 60.24 -52.61
N LYS A 3 -0.81 59.01 -52.12
CA LYS A 3 -0.40 58.42 -50.82
C LYS A 3 -0.17 56.93 -51.08
N ILE A 4 0.95 56.40 -50.60
CA ILE A 4 1.26 54.97 -50.55
C ILE A 4 0.53 54.39 -49.32
N GLY A 5 -0.38 53.43 -49.51
CA GLY A 5 -0.97 52.62 -48.44
C GLY A 5 -0.39 51.20 -48.55
N LEU A 6 0.59 50.86 -47.74
CA LEU A 6 0.44 50.13 -46.47
C LEU A 6 -0.17 48.73 -46.66
N VAL A 7 0.61 47.79 -47.20
CA VAL A 7 0.37 46.35 -47.06
C VAL A 7 1.36 45.84 -46.03
N GLY A 8 0.93 45.83 -44.76
CA GLY A 8 1.72 45.40 -43.62
C GLY A 8 0.98 44.32 -42.83
N TYR A 9 1.51 43.11 -42.92
CA TYR A 9 1.48 42.06 -41.88
C TYR A 9 0.11 41.73 -41.24
N CYS A 10 -0.60 40.75 -41.84
CA CYS A 10 -1.59 39.98 -41.09
C CYS A 10 -0.85 38.89 -40.31
N LEU A 11 -0.36 39.26 -39.12
CA LEU A 11 0.23 38.36 -38.14
C LEU A 11 -0.90 37.48 -37.60
N LEU A 12 -1.03 36.27 -38.15
CA LEU A 12 -1.93 35.23 -37.63
C LEU A 12 -1.38 34.75 -36.28
N ALA A 13 -1.66 35.51 -35.22
CA ALA A 13 -1.47 35.04 -33.86
C ALA A 13 -2.52 33.97 -33.57
N VAL A 14 -2.21 32.73 -33.95
CA VAL A 14 -2.87 31.54 -33.39
C VAL A 14 -2.58 31.58 -31.90
N PHE A 15 -3.54 32.08 -31.13
CA PHE A 15 -3.58 31.87 -29.70
C PHE A 15 -3.71 30.37 -29.48
N ILE A 16 -2.56 29.69 -29.31
CA ILE A 16 -2.50 28.40 -28.64
C ILE A 16 -2.84 28.71 -27.18
N VAL A 17 -4.14 28.86 -26.90
CA VAL A 17 -4.66 28.78 -25.54
C VAL A 17 -4.63 27.29 -25.18
N GLY A 18 -3.41 26.77 -24.96
CA GLY A 18 -3.19 25.50 -24.29
C GLY A 18 -3.56 25.67 -22.81
N CYS A 19 -4.84 25.92 -22.52
CA CYS A 19 -5.36 25.89 -21.16
C CYS A 19 -5.59 24.42 -20.78
N GLY A 20 -4.50 23.72 -20.48
CA GLY A 20 -4.56 22.44 -19.79
C GLY A 20 -5.08 22.67 -18.38
N SER A 21 -6.40 22.86 -18.23
CA SER A 21 -7.01 22.91 -16.91
C SER A 21 -6.75 21.57 -16.22
N LYS A 22 -6.02 21.60 -15.10
CA LYS A 22 -5.85 20.40 -14.28
C LYS A 22 -7.21 20.06 -13.70
N PHE A 23 -7.79 18.94 -14.13
CA PHE A 23 -9.01 18.42 -13.55
C PHE A 23 -8.71 17.86 -12.15
N TYR A 24 -9.57 18.16 -11.19
CA TYR A 24 -9.47 17.69 -9.82
C TYR A 24 -10.86 17.24 -9.37
N PHE A 25 -10.90 16.30 -8.42
CA PHE A 25 -12.13 15.99 -7.72
C PHE A 25 -12.72 17.23 -7.08
N ASN A 26 -13.93 17.59 -7.53
CA ASN A 26 -14.67 18.75 -7.06
C ASN A 26 -16.17 18.46 -7.21
N PRO A 27 -16.75 17.67 -6.29
CA PRO A 27 -18.15 17.29 -6.34
C PRO A 27 -19.05 18.55 -6.27
N PRO A 28 -20.23 18.53 -6.93
CA PRO A 28 -21.27 19.53 -6.75
C PRO A 28 -21.61 19.77 -5.28
N LYS A 29 -21.94 21.01 -4.91
CA LYS A 29 -22.16 21.39 -3.50
C LYS A 29 -23.33 20.64 -2.86
N ASP A 30 -24.33 20.32 -3.64
CA ASP A 30 -25.55 19.58 -3.27
C ASP A 30 -25.29 18.08 -3.01
N GLU A 31 -24.22 17.52 -3.59
CA GLU A 31 -23.76 16.14 -3.31
C GLU A 31 -22.97 16.05 -1.99
N VAL A 32 -22.39 17.16 -1.50
CA VAL A 32 -21.59 17.17 -0.27
C VAL A 32 -22.48 17.23 0.97
N LYS A 33 -22.63 16.10 1.67
CA LYS A 33 -23.49 15.91 2.84
C LYS A 33 -22.79 16.26 4.16
N GLY A 34 -22.36 17.52 4.27
CA GLY A 34 -21.81 18.06 5.52
C GLY A 34 -20.29 17.92 5.66
N ARG A 35 -19.83 17.89 6.92
CA ARG A 35 -18.42 17.94 7.30
C ARG A 35 -18.13 17.03 8.48
N VAL A 36 -16.94 16.43 8.50
CA VAL A 36 -16.43 15.66 9.63
C VAL A 36 -15.10 16.25 10.09
N SER A 37 -14.82 16.14 11.39
CA SER A 37 -13.54 16.50 12.00
C SER A 37 -12.76 15.23 12.37
N TYR A 38 -11.44 15.38 12.55
CA TYR A 38 -10.63 14.31 13.10
C TYR A 38 -11.16 13.86 14.46
N THR A 39 -11.11 12.55 14.71
CA THR A 39 -11.60 11.96 15.95
C THR A 39 -10.67 12.25 17.12
N ARG A 40 -9.37 11.98 16.96
CA ARG A 40 -8.33 12.31 17.95
C ARG A 40 -6.97 12.55 17.27
N SER A 41 -6.06 13.19 18.01
CA SER A 41 -4.65 13.29 17.66
C SER A 41 -3.85 12.09 18.20
N ILE A 42 -2.74 11.76 17.54
CA ILE A 42 -1.76 10.72 17.91
C ILE A 42 -0.40 11.30 18.33
N ASN A 43 -0.38 12.58 18.75
CA ASN A 43 0.76 13.32 19.32
C ASN A 43 1.97 13.54 18.39
N SER A 44 2.06 12.86 17.24
CA SER A 44 3.17 13.02 16.30
C SER A 44 2.76 12.63 14.88
N PRO A 45 3.27 13.32 13.84
CA PRO A 45 2.89 13.05 12.47
C PRO A 45 3.55 11.78 11.90
N ILE A 46 2.84 11.10 10.99
CA ILE A 46 3.36 10.02 10.15
C ILE A 46 4.46 10.55 9.22
N VAL A 47 5.57 9.81 9.15
CA VAL A 47 6.71 10.11 8.26
C VAL A 47 7.01 9.01 7.24
N PHE A 48 6.56 7.78 7.49
CA PHE A 48 6.75 6.63 6.61
C PHE A 48 5.62 5.63 6.82
N ILE A 49 5.22 4.93 5.76
CA ILE A 49 4.18 3.89 5.80
C ILE A 49 4.69 2.62 5.12
N THR A 50 4.23 1.48 5.63
CA THR A 50 4.29 0.17 4.98
C THR A 50 2.87 -0.36 4.87
N ARG A 51 2.69 -1.54 4.26
CA ARG A 51 1.39 -2.23 4.31
C ARG A 51 0.95 -2.62 5.71
N ASN A 52 1.88 -2.85 6.62
CA ASN A 52 1.60 -3.38 7.95
C ASN A 52 1.76 -2.34 9.08
N GLY A 53 2.02 -1.07 8.76
CA GLY A 53 2.14 -0.04 9.78
C GLY A 53 2.57 1.33 9.26
N ALA A 54 2.75 2.25 10.21
CA ALA A 54 3.26 3.59 9.96
C ALA A 54 4.30 3.99 11.01
N THR A 55 5.37 4.68 10.59
CA THR A 55 6.36 5.27 11.50
C THR A 55 6.02 6.72 11.77
N LEU A 56 6.08 7.14 13.04
CA LEU A 56 5.84 8.50 13.49
C LEU A 56 7.16 9.26 13.70
N LYS A 57 7.12 10.59 13.55
CA LYS A 57 8.30 11.47 13.67
C LYS A 57 8.98 11.36 15.04
N ASN A 58 8.22 11.06 16.10
CA ASN A 58 8.74 10.86 17.46
C ASN A 58 9.32 9.46 17.72
N ARG A 59 9.54 8.65 16.68
CA ARG A 59 10.03 7.25 16.73
C ARG A 59 9.04 6.24 17.31
N ARG A 60 7.80 6.62 17.60
CA ARG A 60 6.73 5.65 17.81
C ARG A 60 6.22 5.16 16.45
N PHE A 61 5.36 4.15 16.46
CA PHE A 61 4.79 3.58 15.25
C PHE A 61 3.36 3.12 15.48
N ILE A 62 2.62 2.96 14.39
CA ILE A 62 1.25 2.43 14.34
C ILE A 62 1.33 1.03 13.74
N THR A 63 0.72 0.04 14.38
CA THR A 63 0.65 -1.34 13.88
C THR A 63 -0.50 -1.55 12.90
N LYS A 64 -0.55 -2.71 12.24
CA LYS A 64 -1.65 -3.12 11.34
C LYS A 64 -3.01 -3.14 12.06
N ASN A 65 -3.00 -3.35 13.37
CA ASN A 65 -4.19 -3.34 14.23
C ASN A 65 -4.58 -1.93 14.71
N GLY A 66 -3.87 -0.88 14.27
CA GLY A 66 -4.17 0.51 14.60
C GLY A 66 -3.79 0.89 16.03
N GLU A 67 -2.87 0.12 16.63
CA GLU A 67 -2.32 0.35 17.97
C GLU A 67 -1.06 1.21 17.88
N ILE A 68 -0.77 1.97 18.94
CA ILE A 68 0.46 2.73 19.07
C ILE A 68 1.16 2.26 20.34
N PRO A 69 2.06 1.26 20.26
CA PRO A 69 2.73 0.72 21.42
C PRO A 69 3.51 1.80 22.19
N GLU A 70 3.66 1.61 23.50
CA GLU A 70 4.59 2.40 24.35
C GLU A 70 6.03 1.90 24.17
N VAL A 71 6.49 1.93 22.91
CA VAL A 71 7.83 1.50 22.48
C VAL A 71 8.36 2.52 21.48
N PHE A 72 9.63 2.85 21.61
CA PHE A 72 10.32 3.74 20.67
C PHE A 72 11.27 2.94 19.80
N LEU A 73 11.20 3.16 18.49
CA LEU A 73 12.19 2.68 17.56
C LEU A 73 13.55 3.33 17.85
N PRO A 74 14.68 2.64 17.58
CA PRO A 74 15.99 3.27 17.56
C PRO A 74 16.03 4.51 16.66
N LYS A 75 17.00 5.40 16.89
CA LYS A 75 17.16 6.58 16.04
C LYS A 75 17.35 6.14 14.58
N ASN A 76 16.71 6.86 13.65
CA ASN A 76 16.74 6.59 12.21
C ASN A 76 16.17 5.23 11.77
N ALA A 77 15.53 4.48 12.68
CA ALA A 77 14.82 3.26 12.32
C ALA A 77 13.39 3.56 11.86
N ARG A 78 12.86 2.69 11.01
CA ARG A 78 11.48 2.70 10.51
C ARG A 78 10.84 1.34 10.73
N TYR A 79 9.58 1.36 11.11
CA TYR A 79 8.77 0.16 11.32
C TYR A 79 8.52 -0.57 10.00
N LEU A 80 8.56 -1.90 10.03
CA LEU A 80 8.24 -2.76 8.89
C LEU A 80 6.97 -3.56 9.13
N ASN A 81 6.96 -4.37 10.19
CA ASN A 81 5.92 -5.35 10.48
C ASN A 81 6.03 -5.86 11.94
N GLU A 82 5.20 -6.82 12.34
CA GLU A 82 5.30 -7.52 13.63
C GLU A 82 5.06 -9.03 13.47
N SER A 83 5.59 -9.81 14.42
CA SER A 83 5.21 -11.20 14.67
C SER A 83 4.46 -11.30 16.00
N GLU A 84 4.22 -12.51 16.52
CA GLU A 84 3.64 -12.68 17.86
C GLU A 84 4.54 -12.06 18.94
N GLU A 85 5.86 -12.29 18.86
CA GLU A 85 6.81 -11.91 19.92
C GLU A 85 7.59 -10.62 19.65
N TYR A 86 7.71 -10.18 18.39
CA TYR A 86 8.62 -9.09 18.01
C TYR A 86 7.94 -8.02 17.16
N TYR A 87 8.32 -6.77 17.38
CA TYR A 87 8.22 -5.72 16.36
C TYR A 87 9.46 -5.77 15.47
N LEU A 88 9.24 -5.68 14.16
CA LEU A 88 10.28 -5.70 13.13
C LEU A 88 10.47 -4.29 12.57
N ALA A 89 11.71 -3.82 12.58
CA ALA A 89 12.09 -2.54 12.04
C ALA A 89 13.37 -2.67 11.20
N THR A 90 13.67 -1.63 10.44
CA THR A 90 14.90 -1.53 9.65
C THR A 90 15.49 -0.14 9.82
N ASN A 91 16.77 0.01 9.45
CA ASN A 91 17.46 1.28 9.38
C ASN A 91 18.23 1.38 8.05
N ASN A 92 19.00 2.44 7.86
CA ASN A 92 19.83 2.61 6.65
C ASN A 92 21.25 2.03 6.83
N PHE A 93 21.45 1.15 7.83
CA PHE A 93 22.71 0.49 8.16
C PHE A 93 22.69 -1.00 7.82
N LYS A 94 21.75 -1.44 6.97
CA LYS A 94 21.58 -2.83 6.53
C LYS A 94 21.27 -3.80 7.66
N GLU A 95 20.49 -3.34 8.63
CA GLU A 95 20.09 -4.15 9.78
C GLU A 95 18.58 -4.40 9.78
N LEU A 96 18.19 -5.62 10.15
CA LEU A 96 16.86 -5.87 10.71
C LEU A 96 16.94 -5.70 12.22
N ILE A 97 16.04 -4.89 12.77
CA ILE A 97 15.92 -4.64 14.20
C ILE A 97 14.71 -5.43 14.71
N LEU A 98 14.96 -6.32 15.67
CA LEU A 98 13.94 -7.05 16.42
C LEU A 98 13.77 -6.38 17.78
N ILE A 99 12.54 -5.98 18.12
CA ILE A 99 12.21 -5.44 19.43
C ILE A 99 11.20 -6.37 20.09
N HIS A 100 11.61 -7.05 21.16
CA HIS A 100 10.73 -7.99 21.87
C HIS A 100 9.55 -7.23 22.49
N LYS A 101 8.33 -7.74 22.29
CA LYS A 101 7.11 -7.02 22.70
C LYS A 101 6.97 -6.88 24.21
N GLU A 102 7.42 -7.85 24.99
CA GLU A 102 7.33 -7.81 26.46
C GLU A 102 8.55 -7.15 27.10
N THR A 103 9.73 -7.78 27.00
CA THR A 103 11.00 -7.32 27.61
C THR A 103 11.53 -6.01 27.04
N LYS A 104 11.09 -5.61 25.84
CA LYS A 104 11.61 -4.45 25.08
C LYS A 104 13.08 -4.57 24.68
N GLU A 105 13.67 -5.76 24.80
CA GLU A 105 15.02 -6.03 24.35
C GLU A 105 15.14 -5.82 22.84
N ILE A 106 16.27 -5.24 22.42
CA ILE A 106 16.55 -4.92 21.03
C ILE A 106 17.70 -5.79 20.55
N ARG A 107 17.46 -6.52 19.46
CA ARG A 107 18.49 -7.30 18.74
C ARG A 107 18.59 -6.77 17.32
N SER A 108 19.79 -6.34 16.90
CA SER A 108 20.09 -5.99 15.52
C SER A 108 20.72 -7.18 14.79
N LEU A 109 20.22 -7.49 13.60
CA LEU A 109 20.74 -8.52 12.71
C LEU A 109 21.31 -7.84 11.46
N PRO A 110 22.64 -7.88 11.22
CA PRO A 110 23.25 -7.25 10.05
C PRO A 110 23.11 -8.10 8.79
N PHE A 111 23.01 -7.44 7.64
CA PHE A 111 22.91 -8.05 6.31
C PHE A 111 23.74 -7.28 5.26
N ASP A 112 23.90 -7.89 4.08
CA ASP A 112 24.63 -7.27 2.95
C ASP A 112 23.87 -6.10 2.30
N PHE A 113 22.54 -6.10 2.43
CA PHE A 113 21.59 -5.17 1.80
C PHE A 113 20.52 -4.74 2.82
N ASN A 114 19.84 -3.61 2.59
CA ASN A 114 18.85 -3.13 3.55
C ASN A 114 17.56 -3.94 3.46
N PRO A 115 17.05 -4.53 4.56
CA PRO A 115 15.71 -5.08 4.60
C PRO A 115 14.69 -3.96 4.34
N VAL A 116 13.84 -4.14 3.33
CA VAL A 116 12.72 -3.22 3.01
C VAL A 116 11.36 -3.82 3.34
N SER A 117 11.30 -5.14 3.51
CA SER A 117 10.11 -5.84 3.97
C SER A 117 10.51 -7.12 4.70
N ALA A 118 9.79 -7.45 5.77
CA ALA A 118 10.07 -8.62 6.59
C ALA A 118 8.80 -9.19 7.20
N SER A 119 8.79 -10.51 7.40
CA SER A 119 7.84 -11.20 8.27
C SER A 119 8.58 -12.26 9.05
N MET A 120 8.10 -12.57 10.24
CA MET A 120 8.71 -13.55 11.13
C MET A 120 7.64 -14.51 11.65
N ARG A 121 7.98 -15.80 11.67
CA ARG A 121 7.18 -16.86 12.28
C ARG A 121 8.13 -17.85 12.92
N ASP A 122 7.93 -18.13 14.20
CA ASP A 122 8.85 -18.93 15.02
C ASP A 122 10.27 -18.36 14.88
N ASN A 123 11.26 -19.20 14.52
CA ASN A 123 12.64 -18.77 14.34
C ASN A 123 12.97 -18.26 12.93
N LEU A 124 12.01 -18.32 12.01
CA LEU A 124 12.25 -17.97 10.61
C LEU A 124 11.85 -16.53 10.33
N ILE A 125 12.74 -15.81 9.65
CA ILE A 125 12.50 -14.47 9.13
C ILE A 125 12.59 -14.54 7.60
N ALA A 126 11.48 -14.22 6.96
CA ALA A 126 11.41 -14.03 5.52
C ALA A 126 11.67 -12.55 5.20
N LEU A 127 12.60 -12.29 4.29
CA LEU A 127 13.16 -10.96 4.00
C LEU A 127 13.10 -10.63 2.52
N VAL A 128 12.78 -9.35 2.24
CA VAL A 128 12.96 -8.70 0.94
C VAL A 128 13.93 -7.55 1.14
N PHE A 129 15.01 -7.52 0.34
CA PHE A 129 16.03 -6.49 0.40
C PHE A 129 15.85 -5.42 -0.70
N ASP A 130 16.42 -4.24 -0.50
CA ASP A 130 16.35 -3.09 -1.43
C ASP A 130 16.94 -3.37 -2.83
N ASN A 131 17.84 -4.35 -2.94
CA ASN A 131 18.41 -4.82 -4.20
C ASN A 131 17.57 -5.92 -4.89
N ASN A 132 16.36 -6.22 -4.41
CA ASN A 132 15.48 -7.29 -4.85
C ASN A 132 15.99 -8.73 -4.54
N THR A 133 17.00 -8.89 -3.70
CA THR A 133 17.32 -10.20 -3.11
C THR A 133 16.24 -10.60 -2.10
N LEU A 134 15.89 -11.89 -2.08
CA LEU A 134 15.03 -12.50 -1.09
C LEU A 134 15.84 -13.44 -0.20
N SER A 135 15.49 -13.56 1.08
CA SER A 135 16.13 -14.52 1.98
C SER A 135 15.13 -15.10 2.98
N ILE A 136 15.35 -16.35 3.39
CA ILE A 136 14.78 -16.93 4.61
C ILE A 136 15.93 -17.16 5.57
N PHE A 137 15.87 -16.51 6.72
CA PHE A 137 16.91 -16.50 7.73
C PHE A 137 16.41 -17.17 9.01
N ASP A 138 17.24 -17.99 9.63
CA ASP A 138 16.95 -18.62 10.92
C ASP A 138 17.73 -17.92 12.04
N ILE A 139 17.00 -17.35 13.00
CA ILE A 139 17.58 -16.58 14.11
C ILE A 139 18.28 -17.43 15.16
N GLN A 140 17.95 -18.73 15.25
CA GLN A 140 18.58 -19.64 16.21
C GLN A 140 19.96 -20.03 15.71
N THR A 141 20.06 -20.44 14.44
CA THR A 141 21.32 -20.84 13.83
C THR A 141 22.14 -19.67 13.27
N ASN A 142 21.54 -18.48 13.19
CA ASN A 142 22.11 -17.26 12.63
C ASN A 142 22.58 -17.45 11.18
N LYS A 143 21.77 -18.14 10.36
CA LYS A 143 22.10 -18.52 8.99
C LYS A 143 20.96 -18.20 8.02
N SER A 144 21.32 -17.79 6.81
CA SER A 144 20.38 -17.79 5.68
C SER A 144 20.20 -19.23 5.21
N LEU A 145 18.97 -19.73 5.29
CA LEU A 145 18.59 -21.08 4.85
C LEU A 145 18.21 -21.11 3.36
N TYR A 146 17.79 -19.95 2.83
CA TYR A 146 17.45 -19.76 1.42
C TYR A 146 17.80 -18.34 1.01
N LYS A 147 18.36 -18.19 -0.20
CA LYS A 147 18.66 -16.88 -0.82
C LYS A 147 18.31 -16.95 -2.30
N LEU A 148 17.64 -15.92 -2.81
CA LEU A 148 17.34 -15.75 -4.23
C LEU A 148 17.70 -14.33 -4.66
N GLU A 149 18.61 -14.21 -5.61
CA GLU A 149 18.94 -12.92 -6.24
C GLU A 149 18.07 -12.71 -7.47
N ASN A 150 17.41 -11.55 -7.55
CA ASN A 150 16.57 -11.17 -8.68
C ASN A 150 17.15 -9.94 -9.37
N PRO A 151 16.73 -9.65 -10.61
CA PRO A 151 17.09 -8.40 -11.27
C PRO A 151 16.74 -7.17 -10.40
N PRO A 152 17.61 -6.15 -10.35
CA PRO A 152 17.33 -4.93 -9.61
C PRO A 152 16.04 -4.25 -10.08
N ALA A 153 15.28 -3.71 -9.13
CA ALA A 153 14.05 -2.96 -9.39
C ALA A 153 14.18 -1.53 -8.83
N PRO A 154 14.70 -0.55 -9.61
CA PRO A 154 15.11 0.76 -9.09
C PRO A 154 13.95 1.71 -8.76
N THR A 155 12.74 1.40 -9.19
CA THR A 155 11.54 2.21 -8.95
C THR A 155 10.47 1.33 -8.33
N ASN A 156 10.09 1.63 -7.09
CA ASN A 156 9.10 0.86 -6.35
C ASN A 156 8.07 1.81 -5.73
N ASP A 157 6.84 1.32 -5.66
CA ASP A 157 5.85 1.85 -4.74
C ASP A 157 6.30 1.57 -3.29
N THR A 158 6.03 2.51 -2.39
CA THR A 158 6.38 2.38 -0.97
C THR A 158 5.61 1.28 -0.24
N LEU A 159 4.44 0.86 -0.77
CA LEU A 159 3.59 -0.16 -0.17
C LEU A 159 4.07 -1.59 -0.48
N ILE A 160 5.37 -1.84 -0.35
CA ILE A 160 5.96 -3.17 -0.58
C ILE A 160 5.24 -4.21 0.31
N ALA A 161 4.71 -5.26 -0.33
CA ALA A 161 4.06 -6.35 0.38
C ALA A 161 5.05 -7.07 1.31
N SER A 162 4.57 -7.54 2.45
CA SER A 162 5.40 -8.37 3.33
C SER A 162 5.34 -9.83 2.93
N PRO A 163 6.44 -10.58 3.10
CA PRO A 163 6.41 -12.03 2.99
C PRO A 163 5.30 -12.65 3.81
N TYR A 164 4.77 -13.79 3.35
CA TYR A 164 3.62 -14.42 3.99
C TYR A 164 3.90 -15.89 4.28
N PHE A 165 3.70 -16.30 5.53
CA PHE A 165 3.82 -17.69 5.98
C PHE A 165 2.46 -18.37 5.91
N LEU A 166 2.30 -19.33 4.99
CA LEU A 166 1.04 -20.06 4.79
C LEU A 166 1.28 -21.57 4.90
N GLY A 167 0.87 -22.17 6.02
CA GLY A 167 1.10 -23.59 6.28
C GLY A 167 2.60 -23.95 6.18
N ASP A 168 2.93 -24.79 5.20
CA ASP A 168 4.29 -25.25 4.92
C ASP A 168 4.98 -24.53 3.76
N ILE A 169 4.41 -23.43 3.28
CA ILE A 169 5.06 -22.57 2.29
C ILE A 169 5.30 -21.16 2.84
N ILE A 170 6.34 -20.54 2.32
CA ILE A 170 6.68 -19.13 2.52
C ILE A 170 6.59 -18.44 1.16
N ILE A 171 5.76 -17.41 1.08
CA ILE A 171 5.55 -16.63 -0.13
C ILE A 171 6.37 -15.35 0.01
N LEU A 172 7.31 -15.15 -0.90
CA LEU A 172 8.21 -14.01 -0.93
C LEU A 172 7.85 -13.09 -2.11
N PRO A 173 7.28 -11.90 -1.87
CA PRO A 173 7.01 -10.93 -2.92
C PRO A 173 8.30 -10.26 -3.41
N THR A 174 8.50 -10.23 -4.72
CA THR A 174 9.63 -9.50 -5.30
C THR A 174 9.29 -8.04 -5.57
N LEU A 175 10.34 -7.24 -5.74
CA LEU A 175 10.25 -5.85 -6.16
C LEU A 175 10.02 -5.68 -7.68
N ASP A 176 10.04 -6.78 -8.44
CA ASP A 176 9.81 -6.83 -9.90
C ASP A 176 8.52 -7.57 -10.31
N GLY A 177 7.58 -7.76 -9.38
CA GLY A 177 6.20 -8.17 -9.71
C GLY A 177 5.96 -9.67 -9.76
N LYS A 178 6.74 -10.45 -9.01
CA LYS A 178 6.64 -11.91 -8.91
C LYS A 178 6.46 -12.35 -7.46
N LEU A 179 6.04 -13.60 -7.29
CA LEU A 179 5.94 -14.29 -6.00
C LEU A 179 6.79 -15.56 -6.08
N ALA A 180 7.85 -15.62 -5.27
CA ALA A 180 8.59 -16.85 -5.07
C ALA A 180 7.93 -17.64 -3.92
N ILE A 181 7.40 -18.82 -4.23
CA ILE A 181 6.84 -19.75 -3.26
C ILE A 181 7.91 -20.75 -2.89
N VAL A 182 8.28 -20.79 -1.62
CA VAL A 182 9.32 -21.65 -1.07
C VAL A 182 8.70 -22.64 -0.11
N ASP A 183 9.06 -23.92 -0.26
CA ASP A 183 8.73 -24.98 0.70
C ASP A 183 9.54 -24.78 1.98
N LYS A 184 8.85 -24.67 3.12
CA LYS A 184 9.43 -24.40 4.45
C LYS A 184 10.21 -25.60 4.99
N ILE A 185 9.95 -26.82 4.51
CA ILE A 185 10.60 -28.04 5.01
C ILE A 185 11.95 -28.23 4.32
N ASN A 186 11.98 -28.15 2.99
CA ASN A 186 13.15 -28.43 2.16
C ASN A 186 13.94 -27.17 1.79
N MET A 187 13.41 -25.97 2.09
CA MET A 187 13.98 -24.67 1.74
C MET A 187 14.27 -24.53 0.24
N LYS A 188 13.31 -25.00 -0.59
CA LYS A 188 13.40 -24.96 -2.05
C LYS A 188 12.23 -24.19 -2.64
N MET A 189 12.50 -23.42 -3.70
CA MET A 189 11.42 -22.80 -4.47
C MET A 189 10.58 -23.90 -5.13
N VAL A 190 9.28 -23.91 -4.84
CA VAL A 190 8.31 -24.82 -5.46
C VAL A 190 7.67 -24.21 -6.68
N ARG A 191 7.47 -22.89 -6.68
CA ARG A 191 6.81 -22.17 -7.76
C ARG A 191 7.22 -20.72 -7.79
N ASN A 192 7.28 -20.16 -8.99
CA ASN A 192 7.37 -18.72 -9.20
C ASN A 192 6.11 -18.28 -9.94
N ILE A 193 5.39 -17.28 -9.40
CA ILE A 193 4.15 -16.76 -10.01
C ILE A 193 4.40 -15.33 -10.42
N VAL A 194 4.20 -15.03 -11.70
CA VAL A 194 4.29 -13.66 -12.22
C VAL A 194 2.95 -12.97 -11.97
N VAL A 195 2.95 -11.93 -11.14
CA VAL A 195 1.78 -11.04 -10.97
C VAL A 195 1.72 -10.12 -12.17
N ASN A 196 2.78 -9.35 -12.43
CA ASN A 196 2.89 -8.49 -13.61
C ASN A 196 4.38 -8.35 -14.01
N GLY A 197 4.66 -7.97 -15.26
CA GLY A 197 6.01 -7.90 -15.83
C GLY A 197 6.48 -6.49 -16.23
N ASP A 198 5.80 -5.44 -15.78
CA ASP A 198 6.15 -4.06 -16.11
C ASP A 198 7.54 -3.66 -15.56
N LYS A 199 8.19 -2.73 -16.26
CA LYS A 199 9.55 -2.30 -15.94
C LYS A 199 9.63 -1.36 -14.73
N TYR A 200 8.61 -0.55 -14.50
CA TYR A 200 8.61 0.51 -13.49
C TYR A 200 7.42 0.36 -12.54
N PHE A 201 7.63 0.65 -11.25
CA PHE A 201 6.59 0.55 -10.21
C PHE A 201 5.85 -0.79 -10.24
N ASN A 202 6.59 -1.89 -10.37
CA ASN A 202 6.01 -3.22 -10.54
C ASN A 202 6.20 -4.11 -9.31
N ASN A 203 6.67 -3.58 -8.18
CA ASN A 203 6.73 -4.37 -6.96
C ASN A 203 5.33 -4.85 -6.56
N VAL A 204 5.27 -6.02 -5.94
CA VAL A 204 4.04 -6.49 -5.33
C VAL A 204 3.69 -5.53 -4.18
N ILE A 205 2.56 -4.86 -4.29
CA ILE A 205 2.05 -3.88 -3.33
C ILE A 205 1.04 -4.48 -2.35
N PHE A 206 0.56 -5.69 -2.62
CA PHE A 206 -0.41 -6.36 -1.77
C PHE A 206 -0.20 -7.87 -1.84
N LEU A 207 -0.27 -8.54 -0.69
CA LEU A 207 -0.21 -9.99 -0.57
C LEU A 207 -0.92 -10.41 0.70
N GLU A 208 -2.02 -11.14 0.56
CA GLU A 208 -2.74 -11.77 1.67
C GLU A 208 -3.36 -13.09 1.23
N ALA A 209 -3.66 -13.96 2.19
CA ALA A 209 -4.43 -15.18 1.97
C ALA A 209 -5.81 -15.06 2.61
N ILE A 210 -6.83 -15.51 1.89
CA ILE A 210 -8.23 -15.62 2.34
C ILE A 210 -8.65 -17.05 2.08
N ASP A 211 -9.00 -17.78 3.14
CA ASP A 211 -9.31 -19.21 3.10
C ASP A 211 -8.21 -20.02 2.39
N ASN A 212 -8.54 -20.58 1.23
CA ASN A 212 -7.66 -21.39 0.39
C ASN A 212 -7.11 -20.61 -0.82
N ARG A 213 -7.23 -19.28 -0.82
CA ARG A 213 -6.78 -18.42 -1.92
C ARG A 213 -5.75 -17.42 -1.44
N MET A 214 -4.80 -17.15 -2.31
CA MET A 214 -3.84 -16.06 -2.16
C MET A 214 -4.19 -14.96 -3.15
N VAL A 215 -4.33 -13.73 -2.67
CA VAL A 215 -4.51 -12.55 -3.51
C VAL A 215 -3.26 -11.71 -3.44
N ALA A 216 -2.74 -11.36 -4.61
CA ALA A 216 -1.57 -10.49 -4.72
C ALA A 216 -1.79 -9.44 -5.80
N ALA A 217 -1.14 -8.29 -5.65
CA ALA A 217 -1.25 -7.23 -6.64
C ALA A 217 0.03 -6.46 -6.84
N THR A 218 0.26 -6.03 -8.08
CA THR A 218 1.11 -4.88 -8.39
C THR A 218 0.21 -3.67 -8.67
N PRO A 219 0.76 -2.46 -8.89
CA PRO A 219 -0.03 -1.29 -9.30
C PRO A 219 -0.77 -1.45 -10.63
N LYS A 220 -0.62 -2.57 -11.35
CA LYS A 220 -1.20 -2.78 -12.69
C LYS A 220 -2.08 -4.02 -12.81
N ARG A 221 -1.92 -4.99 -11.91
CA ARG A 221 -2.66 -6.25 -11.95
C ARG A 221 -2.90 -6.79 -10.56
N VAL A 222 -4.07 -7.37 -10.37
CA VAL A 222 -4.41 -8.24 -9.23
C VAL A 222 -4.48 -9.67 -9.73
N ILE A 223 -3.95 -10.60 -8.95
CA ILE A 223 -4.14 -12.04 -9.16
C ILE A 223 -4.81 -12.65 -7.94
N SER A 224 -5.63 -13.67 -8.18
CA SER A 224 -6.23 -14.51 -7.15
C SER A 224 -5.90 -15.96 -7.48
N VAL A 225 -5.12 -16.58 -6.62
CA VAL A 225 -4.50 -17.89 -6.82
C VAL A 225 -5.13 -18.89 -5.87
N SER A 226 -5.73 -19.93 -6.43
CA SER A 226 -6.11 -21.16 -5.73
C SER A 226 -5.19 -22.31 -6.17
N PRO A 227 -5.26 -23.50 -5.54
CA PRO A 227 -4.46 -24.65 -5.97
C PRO A 227 -4.65 -25.03 -7.45
N SER A 228 -5.87 -24.86 -7.99
CA SER A 228 -6.23 -25.28 -9.34
C SER A 228 -6.25 -24.16 -10.38
N VAL A 229 -6.50 -22.91 -9.96
CA VAL A 229 -6.78 -21.80 -10.88
C VAL A 229 -6.08 -20.51 -10.44
N ILE A 230 -5.55 -19.77 -11.42
CA ILE A 230 -5.06 -18.39 -11.25
C ILE A 230 -5.97 -17.48 -12.06
N ASN A 231 -6.69 -16.59 -11.38
CA ASN A 231 -7.46 -15.54 -12.01
C ASN A 231 -6.69 -14.22 -11.97
N THR A 232 -6.93 -13.36 -12.95
CA THR A 232 -6.23 -12.09 -13.10
C THR A 232 -7.21 -10.97 -13.40
N PHE A 233 -6.95 -9.79 -12.85
CA PHE A 233 -7.71 -8.57 -13.11
C PHE A 233 -6.76 -7.40 -13.38
N GLU A 234 -6.88 -6.79 -14.56
CA GLU A 234 -6.02 -5.69 -14.99
C GLU A 234 -6.67 -4.34 -14.63
N ALA A 235 -5.98 -3.53 -13.83
CA ALA A 235 -6.39 -2.17 -13.50
C ALA A 235 -5.22 -1.40 -12.87
N ASN A 236 -5.26 -0.07 -12.92
CA ASN A 236 -4.23 0.75 -12.26
C ASN A 236 -4.50 0.84 -10.74
N ILE A 237 -4.12 -0.19 -10.00
CA ILE A 237 -4.40 -0.36 -8.58
C ILE A 237 -3.65 0.67 -7.73
N LYS A 238 -4.40 1.32 -6.83
CA LYS A 238 -3.88 2.11 -5.71
C LYS A 238 -3.94 1.36 -4.39
N ASP A 239 -5.06 0.69 -4.14
CA ASP A 239 -5.27 -0.05 -2.91
C ASP A 239 -6.25 -1.21 -3.11
N ILE A 240 -6.25 -2.13 -2.15
CA ILE A 240 -7.14 -3.30 -2.11
C ILE A 240 -7.66 -3.42 -0.68
N LEU A 241 -8.96 -3.68 -0.54
CA LEU A 241 -9.63 -3.91 0.73
C LEU A 241 -10.50 -5.16 0.66
N PHE A 242 -10.45 -5.97 1.71
CA PHE A 242 -11.33 -7.12 1.86
C PHE A 242 -12.46 -6.84 2.83
N VAL A 243 -13.66 -7.29 2.47
CA VAL A 243 -14.84 -7.27 3.34
C VAL A 243 -15.55 -8.62 3.24
N GLY A 244 -15.24 -9.52 4.17
CA GLY A 244 -15.57 -10.93 4.04
C GLY A 244 -14.88 -11.51 2.79
N ASP A 245 -15.64 -12.16 1.92
CA ASP A 245 -15.13 -12.79 0.70
C ASP A 245 -15.07 -11.86 -0.52
N ARG A 246 -15.39 -10.58 -0.32
CA ARG A 246 -15.45 -9.58 -1.39
C ARG A 246 -14.16 -8.77 -1.44
N ILE A 247 -13.74 -8.46 -2.66
CA ILE A 247 -12.51 -7.72 -2.91
C ILE A 247 -12.89 -6.37 -3.52
N PHE A 248 -12.46 -5.29 -2.88
CA PHE A 248 -12.63 -3.94 -3.37
C PHE A 248 -11.29 -3.44 -3.91
N LEU A 249 -11.29 -3.07 -5.19
CA LEU A 249 -10.14 -2.50 -5.87
C LEU A 249 -10.33 -1.00 -6.01
N PHE A 250 -9.36 -0.23 -5.50
CA PHE A 250 -9.32 1.22 -5.64
C PHE A 250 -8.32 1.58 -6.73
N THR A 251 -8.77 2.28 -7.77
CA THR A 251 -7.91 2.59 -8.91
C THR A 251 -7.32 3.99 -8.86
N SER A 252 -6.30 4.22 -9.68
CA SER A 252 -5.66 5.53 -9.87
C SER A 252 -6.57 6.52 -10.60
N GLU A 253 -7.59 6.03 -11.31
CA GLU A 253 -8.57 6.80 -12.07
C GLU A 253 -9.79 7.22 -11.25
N GLY A 254 -9.80 6.91 -9.95
CA GLY A 254 -10.92 7.22 -9.06
C GLY A 254 -12.08 6.24 -9.17
N GLU A 255 -11.81 4.96 -9.48
CA GLU A 255 -12.84 3.91 -9.54
C GLU A 255 -12.76 2.99 -8.33
N VAL A 256 -13.93 2.60 -7.82
CA VAL A 256 -14.08 1.52 -6.84
C VAL A 256 -14.76 0.36 -7.54
N ILE A 257 -14.05 -0.77 -7.59
CA ILE A 257 -14.49 -1.98 -8.30
C ILE A 257 -14.72 -3.06 -7.24
N LEU A 258 -15.91 -3.64 -7.23
CA LEU A 258 -16.27 -4.76 -6.39
C LEU A 258 -16.18 -6.06 -7.18
N THR A 259 -15.35 -6.99 -6.71
CA THR A 259 -15.22 -8.32 -7.27
C THR A 259 -15.52 -9.39 -6.23
N ASP A 260 -15.84 -10.59 -6.70
CA ASP A 260 -15.81 -11.79 -5.85
C ASP A 260 -14.35 -12.25 -5.59
N ARG A 261 -14.20 -13.36 -4.84
CA ARG A 261 -12.92 -13.99 -4.53
C ARG A 261 -12.13 -14.48 -5.76
N ASP A 262 -12.83 -14.69 -6.87
CA ASP A 262 -12.27 -15.14 -8.15
C ASP A 262 -11.90 -13.96 -9.05
N LEU A 263 -12.04 -12.72 -8.57
CA LEU A 263 -11.84 -11.48 -9.33
C LEU A 263 -12.85 -11.26 -10.46
N ASN A 264 -14.02 -11.92 -10.42
CA ASN A 264 -15.11 -11.55 -11.31
C ASN A 264 -15.71 -10.23 -10.84
N GLU A 265 -15.69 -9.22 -11.69
CA GLU A 265 -16.31 -7.93 -11.40
C GLU A 265 -17.83 -8.09 -11.31
N THR A 266 -18.38 -7.61 -10.20
CA THR A 266 -19.84 -7.57 -9.98
C THR A 266 -20.38 -6.16 -10.13
N LYS A 267 -19.58 -5.14 -9.76
CA LYS A 267 -19.99 -3.75 -9.85
C LYS A 267 -18.81 -2.80 -9.84
N ARG A 268 -19.03 -1.62 -10.42
CA ARG A 268 -18.06 -0.52 -10.48
C ARG A 268 -18.75 0.82 -10.32
N ILE A 269 -18.12 1.72 -9.59
CA ILE A 269 -18.48 3.13 -9.52
C ILE A 269 -17.26 3.99 -9.79
N LYS A 270 -17.45 5.09 -10.53
CA LYS A 270 -16.40 6.04 -10.88
C LYS A 270 -16.67 7.39 -10.22
N PHE A 271 -15.63 7.93 -9.59
CA PHE A 271 -15.57 9.28 -9.07
C PHE A 271 -14.58 10.08 -9.93
N PRO A 272 -15.06 10.80 -10.96
CA PRO A 272 -14.18 11.44 -11.94
C PRO A 272 -13.16 12.35 -11.27
N PHE A 273 -11.88 12.15 -11.60
CA PHE A 273 -10.74 12.92 -11.08
C PHE A 273 -10.48 12.76 -9.57
N ALA A 274 -11.11 11.79 -8.91
CA ALA A 274 -10.79 11.41 -7.53
C ALA A 274 -9.41 10.77 -7.44
N HIS A 275 -8.58 11.30 -6.55
CA HIS A 275 -7.31 10.68 -6.19
C HIS A 275 -7.44 10.10 -4.79
N PHE A 276 -7.63 8.78 -4.73
CA PHE A 276 -7.72 8.06 -3.47
C PHE A 276 -6.36 8.00 -2.78
N THR A 277 -6.35 8.16 -1.46
CA THR A 277 -5.12 8.11 -0.66
C THR A 277 -5.19 7.17 0.53
N GLY A 278 -6.37 6.66 0.88
CA GLY A 278 -6.54 5.62 1.89
C GLY A 278 -7.99 5.16 1.94
N ALA A 279 -8.20 3.86 2.10
CA ALA A 279 -9.51 3.26 2.26
C ALA A 279 -9.57 2.41 3.53
N ASN A 280 -10.73 2.30 4.15
CA ASN A 280 -10.96 1.37 5.26
C ASN A 280 -12.44 0.98 5.31
N HIS A 281 -12.76 -0.13 5.97
CA HIS A 281 -14.12 -0.64 6.13
C HIS A 281 -14.57 -0.52 7.58
N GLY A 282 -15.83 -0.11 7.77
CA GLY A 282 -16.57 -0.17 9.04
C GLY A 282 -17.99 -0.68 8.78
N GLN A 283 -19.00 0.18 8.93
CA GLN A 283 -20.35 -0.06 8.42
C GLN A 283 -20.47 0.15 6.92
N LYS A 284 -19.60 1.02 6.38
CA LYS A 284 -19.46 1.35 4.96
C LYS A 284 -17.97 1.37 4.62
N ILE A 285 -17.67 1.39 3.33
CA ILE A 285 -16.32 1.64 2.82
C ILE A 285 -16.09 3.14 2.85
N SER A 286 -15.11 3.58 3.62
CA SER A 286 -14.70 4.98 3.67
C SER A 286 -13.40 5.17 2.92
N VAL A 287 -13.43 6.03 1.90
CA VAL A 287 -12.28 6.36 1.06
C VAL A 287 -11.92 7.83 1.24
N LEU A 288 -10.67 8.11 1.60
CA LEU A 288 -10.14 9.47 1.63
C LEU A 288 -9.64 9.89 0.25
N GLU A 289 -10.02 11.10 -0.14
CA GLU A 289 -9.61 11.75 -1.37
C GLU A 289 -8.73 12.99 -1.06
N THR A 290 -7.66 13.16 -1.84
CA THR A 290 -6.60 14.16 -1.59
C THR A 290 -7.06 15.63 -1.51
N ARG A 291 -8.17 16.01 -2.15
CA ARG A 291 -8.70 17.38 -2.18
C ARG A 291 -9.51 17.75 -0.94
N GLY A 292 -9.64 16.84 0.02
CA GLY A 292 -10.30 17.11 1.30
C GLY A 292 -11.73 16.61 1.35
N TYR A 293 -11.96 15.42 0.78
CA TYR A 293 -13.22 14.70 0.87
C TYR A 293 -13.02 13.29 1.42
N MET A 294 -14.06 12.78 2.07
CA MET A 294 -14.23 11.38 2.38
C MET A 294 -15.48 10.91 1.64
N ILE A 295 -15.37 9.77 0.96
CA ILE A 295 -16.46 9.14 0.22
C ILE A 295 -16.82 7.88 0.99
N ASN A 296 -18.02 7.83 1.57
CA ASN A 296 -18.53 6.63 2.22
C ASN A 296 -19.45 5.90 1.24
N ILE A 297 -19.18 4.62 1.00
CA ILE A 297 -19.82 3.83 -0.05
C ILE A 297 -20.42 2.59 0.60
N ALA A 298 -21.67 2.27 0.28
CA ALA A 298 -22.27 1.01 0.70
C ALA A 298 -21.48 -0.18 0.13
N ASP A 299 -21.42 -1.29 0.85
CA ASP A 299 -20.61 -2.44 0.45
C ASP A 299 -21.04 -3.08 -0.90
N ASP A 300 -22.27 -2.87 -1.33
CA ASP A 300 -22.78 -3.31 -2.63
C ASP A 300 -22.63 -2.22 -3.71
N LEU A 301 -21.92 -1.14 -3.42
CA LEU A 301 -21.72 0.05 -4.25
C LEU A 301 -23.03 0.68 -4.76
N SER A 302 -24.18 0.45 -4.11
CA SER A 302 -25.50 0.98 -4.53
C SER A 302 -25.67 2.46 -4.24
N GLU A 303 -25.11 2.91 -3.13
CA GLU A 303 -25.20 4.29 -2.66
C GLU A 303 -23.84 4.77 -2.16
N HIS A 304 -23.67 6.08 -2.20
CA HIS A 304 -22.51 6.74 -1.62
C HIS A 304 -22.91 8.10 -1.06
N GLU A 305 -22.11 8.59 -0.13
CA GLU A 305 -22.17 9.95 0.38
C GLU A 305 -20.77 10.57 0.33
N ILE A 306 -20.71 11.86 -0.01
CA ILE A 306 -19.48 12.61 0.00
C ILE A 306 -19.54 13.60 1.15
N ILE A 307 -18.55 13.56 2.03
CA ILE A 307 -18.43 14.50 3.15
C ILE A 307 -17.10 15.23 3.08
N LYS A 308 -17.09 16.47 3.51
CA LYS A 308 -15.87 17.28 3.53
C LYS A 308 -15.06 17.01 4.80
N ILE A 309 -13.75 16.83 4.64
CA ILE A 309 -12.80 16.62 5.75
C ILE A 309 -11.94 17.87 5.99
N PRO A 310 -11.19 17.95 7.11
CA PRO A 310 -10.36 19.10 7.40
C PRO A 310 -9.12 19.16 6.49
N GLY A 311 -9.20 20.02 5.47
CA GLY A 311 -8.08 20.36 4.60
C GLY A 311 -7.76 19.31 3.53
N LYS A 312 -6.77 19.62 2.69
CA LYS A 312 -6.26 18.70 1.66
C LYS A 312 -5.25 17.74 2.27
N ILE A 313 -5.23 16.51 1.77
CA ILE A 313 -4.26 15.50 2.19
C ILE A 313 -3.06 15.56 1.25
N LYS A 314 -1.88 15.83 1.82
CA LYS A 314 -0.59 15.86 1.11
C LYS A 314 0.44 14.91 1.71
N LYS A 315 0.10 14.26 2.82
CA LYS A 315 0.98 13.39 3.59
C LYS A 315 0.51 11.95 3.41
N PRO A 316 1.40 10.96 3.60
CA PRO A 316 1.01 9.56 3.62
C PRO A 316 -0.16 9.31 4.59
N VAL A 317 -1.06 8.44 4.18
CA VAL A 317 -2.21 8.01 4.95
C VAL A 317 -2.04 6.53 5.25
N PHE A 318 -2.40 6.12 6.46
CA PHE A 318 -2.36 4.73 6.87
C PHE A 318 -3.74 4.31 7.39
N SER A 319 -4.26 3.21 6.89
CA SER A 319 -5.55 2.65 7.30
C SER A 319 -5.33 1.39 8.12
N ALA A 320 -5.94 1.32 9.30
CA ALA A 320 -5.86 0.16 10.17
C ALA A 320 -7.03 0.13 11.15
N ASN A 321 -7.64 -1.04 11.37
CA ASN A 321 -8.67 -1.29 12.38
C ASN A 321 -9.72 -0.16 12.51
N ARG A 322 -10.51 0.05 11.45
CA ARG A 322 -11.54 1.10 11.36
C ARG A 322 -11.02 2.51 11.64
N LYS A 323 -9.73 2.77 11.55
CA LYS A 323 -9.12 4.10 11.63
C LYS A 323 -8.43 4.42 10.32
N ILE A 324 -8.52 5.68 9.90
CA ILE A 324 -7.71 6.22 8.82
C ILE A 324 -6.87 7.37 9.38
N PHE A 325 -5.58 7.11 9.53
CA PHE A 325 -4.59 8.02 10.10
C PHE A 325 -4.06 8.97 9.03
N VAL A 326 -4.11 10.26 9.33
CA VAL A 326 -3.65 11.35 8.45
C VAL A 326 -2.80 12.29 9.28
N ASN A 327 -1.54 12.50 8.88
CA ASN A 327 -0.60 13.32 9.61
C ASN A 327 -0.46 12.85 11.08
N ASP A 328 -0.92 13.64 12.04
CA ASP A 328 -0.87 13.42 13.49
C ASP A 328 -2.27 13.21 14.09
N SER A 329 -3.24 12.83 13.27
CA SER A 329 -4.64 12.63 13.66
C SER A 329 -5.24 11.43 12.93
N TYR A 330 -6.45 11.01 13.31
CA TYR A 330 -7.19 9.97 12.57
C TYR A 330 -8.70 10.22 12.54
N PHE A 331 -9.35 9.62 11.55
CA PHE A 331 -10.80 9.41 11.54
C PHE A 331 -11.11 8.02 12.07
N GLN A 332 -12.04 7.92 13.01
CA GLN A 332 -12.65 6.65 13.40
C GLN A 332 -13.84 6.39 12.46
N ILE A 333 -13.74 5.32 11.68
CA ILE A 333 -14.80 4.85 10.79
C ILE A 333 -15.80 4.06 11.63
N LYS A 334 -17.06 4.47 11.51
CA LYS A 334 -18.18 3.83 12.20
C LYS A 334 -18.58 2.55 11.52
#